data_AF-A0A6M5YIS2-F1
#
_entry.id   AF-A0A6M5YIS2-F1
#
_cell.length_a   1.000
_cell.length_b   1.000
_cell.length_c   1.000
_cell.angle_alpha   90.00
_cell.angle_beta   90.00
_cell.angle_gamma   90.00
#
_symmetry.space_group_name_H-M   'P 1'
#
loop_
_entity.id
_entity.type
_entity.pdbx_description
1 polymer ?
#
loop_
_entity_poly.entity_id
_entity_poly.type
_entity_poly.pdbx_seq_one_letter_code
_entity_poly.pdbx_strand_id
1 'polypeptide(L)'
;MNTPTRVVALVLEVAALCAFGYTAAPARDGDPALVGTVWKGKLTQKGDFKGTGGVPAEFACAFKITKRDGEKFEAELYEKTPDLELTYLVRGTIKPADKGFKIEWESVDAKDVKDTEAVTNIPYVGTLKDKKMKGTWKFPSNPDGTTLEGDFEFELTTKE
;
A
#
# COMPACT_ATOMS: atom_id res chain seq x y z
N MET A 1 11.97 -25.96 67.53
CA MET A 1 12.28 -24.57 67.16
C MET A 1 13.10 -24.60 65.89
N ASN A 2 12.52 -24.19 64.76
CA ASN A 2 13.18 -24.00 63.47
C ASN A 2 13.45 -22.51 63.27
N THR A 3 14.65 -22.10 62.86
CA THR A 3 14.94 -21.02 61.87
C THR A 3 16.47 -20.96 61.57
N PRO A 4 16.96 -20.32 60.47
CA PRO A 4 17.01 -20.81 59.09
C PRO A 4 18.41 -20.56 58.44
N THR A 5 18.48 -20.46 57.09
CA THR A 5 19.52 -19.80 56.23
C THR A 5 20.38 -20.84 55.45
N ARG A 6 20.51 -20.85 54.11
CA ARG A 6 20.53 -19.78 53.08
C ARG A 6 20.30 -20.39 51.67
N VAL A 7 19.46 -19.71 50.85
CA VAL A 7 19.65 -19.23 49.45
C VAL A 7 20.34 -20.19 48.46
N VAL A 8 19.77 -20.55 47.30
CA VAL A 8 19.51 -19.71 46.11
C VAL A 8 18.32 -20.31 45.33
N ALA A 9 17.20 -19.59 45.24
CA ALA A 9 16.19 -19.86 44.23
C ALA A 9 16.56 -19.05 42.98
N LEU A 10 16.97 -19.75 41.92
CA LEU A 10 17.14 -19.20 40.59
C LEU A 10 15.74 -18.79 40.08
N VAL A 11 15.43 -17.49 40.16
CA VAL A 11 14.21 -16.94 39.57
C VAL A 11 14.40 -16.96 38.06
N LEU A 12 13.80 -17.95 37.40
CA LEU A 12 13.67 -17.98 35.96
C LEU A 12 12.60 -16.93 35.61
N GLU A 13 13.03 -15.71 35.28
CA GLU A 13 12.16 -14.71 34.66
C GLU A 13 11.83 -15.19 33.25
N VAL A 14 10.74 -15.96 33.14
CA VAL A 14 10.06 -16.17 31.86
C VAL A 14 9.44 -14.82 31.52
N ALA A 15 10.17 -14.04 30.73
CA ALA A 15 9.63 -12.89 30.03
C ALA A 15 8.45 -13.40 29.20
N ALA A 16 7.25 -13.20 29.74
CA ALA A 16 6.01 -13.26 28.99
C ALA A 16 6.12 -12.18 27.90
N LEU A 17 6.67 -12.58 26.75
CA LEU A 17 6.48 -11.87 25.50
C LEU A 17 4.98 -11.78 25.32
N CYS A 18 4.44 -10.61 25.65
CA CYS A 18 3.13 -10.16 25.25
C CYS A 18 3.07 -10.34 23.72
N ALA A 19 2.56 -11.49 23.31
CA ALA A 19 1.95 -11.66 22.02
C ALA A 19 0.80 -10.66 22.02
N PHE A 20 1.08 -9.44 21.57
CA PHE A 20 0.06 -8.61 20.94
C PHE A 20 -0.39 -9.36 19.70
N GLY A 21 -1.24 -10.37 19.93
CA GLY A 21 -2.15 -10.87 18.94
C GLY A 21 -3.05 -9.71 18.60
N TYR A 22 -2.61 -8.87 17.66
CA TYR A 22 -3.49 -8.05 16.86
C TYR A 22 -4.41 -9.03 16.16
N THR A 23 -5.55 -9.32 16.79
CA THR A 23 -6.67 -9.98 16.14
C THR A 23 -7.13 -9.02 15.05
N ALA A 24 -6.68 -9.27 13.83
CA ALA A 24 -7.11 -8.54 12.65
C ALA A 24 -8.64 -8.51 12.65
N ALA A 25 -9.21 -7.32 12.62
CA ALA A 25 -10.66 -7.20 12.58
C ALA A 25 -11.13 -7.84 11.25
N PRO A 26 -12.08 -8.79 11.29
CA PRO A 26 -12.53 -9.46 10.08
C PRO A 26 -13.05 -8.42 9.09
N ALA A 27 -12.74 -8.63 7.80
CA ALA A 27 -13.28 -7.82 6.72
C ALA A 27 -14.82 -7.77 6.85
N ARG A 28 -15.42 -6.58 6.70
CA ARG A 28 -16.88 -6.43 6.75
C ARG A 28 -17.52 -7.11 5.55
N ASP A 29 -18.74 -7.61 5.69
CA ASP A 29 -19.51 -8.15 4.56
C ASP A 29 -19.57 -7.13 3.42
N GLY A 30 -19.18 -7.57 2.22
CA GLY A 30 -19.08 -6.71 1.03
C GLY A 30 -17.75 -5.96 0.87
N ASP A 31 -16.71 -6.28 1.66
CA ASP A 31 -15.36 -5.71 1.47
C ASP A 31 -14.83 -6.05 0.06
N PRO A 32 -14.57 -5.04 -0.78
CA PRO A 32 -14.09 -5.26 -2.13
C PRO A 32 -12.57 -5.52 -2.18
N ALA A 33 -11.85 -5.34 -1.06
CA ALA A 33 -10.39 -5.38 -0.97
C ALA A 33 -9.88 -6.49 -0.03
N LEU A 34 -10.31 -7.72 -0.30
CA LEU A 34 -9.76 -8.90 0.38
C LEU A 34 -8.30 -9.14 -0.02
N VAL A 35 -7.53 -9.79 0.88
CA VAL A 35 -6.16 -10.23 0.55
C VAL A 35 -6.18 -11.09 -0.71
N GLY A 36 -5.22 -10.88 -1.61
CA GLY A 36 -5.16 -11.58 -2.90
C GLY A 36 -5.96 -10.92 -4.02
N THR A 37 -6.83 -9.95 -3.71
CA THR A 37 -7.57 -9.20 -4.73
C THR A 37 -6.61 -8.40 -5.62
N VAL A 38 -6.82 -8.49 -6.94
CA VAL A 38 -5.99 -7.80 -7.95
C VAL A 38 -6.84 -6.96 -8.89
N TRP A 39 -6.51 -5.68 -9.02
CA TRP A 39 -7.00 -4.80 -10.07
C TRP A 39 -5.87 -4.49 -11.05
N LYS A 40 -6.21 -4.44 -12.34
CA LYS A 40 -5.26 -4.06 -13.38
C LYS A 40 -5.81 -2.90 -14.19
N GLY A 41 -4.93 -2.06 -14.70
CA GLY A 41 -5.34 -0.98 -15.58
C GLY A 41 -4.20 -0.03 -15.86
N LYS A 42 -4.51 1.26 -15.87
CA LYS A 42 -3.55 2.28 -16.26
C LYS A 42 -3.48 3.41 -15.25
N LEU A 43 -2.29 3.98 -15.16
CA LEU A 43 -2.03 5.25 -14.52
C LEU A 43 -1.51 6.22 -15.58
N THR A 44 -2.07 7.41 -15.66
CA THR A 44 -1.64 8.48 -16.55
C THR A 44 -0.72 9.44 -15.82
N GLN A 45 0.07 10.19 -16.57
CA GLN A 45 0.97 11.20 -16.02
C GLN A 45 1.01 12.44 -16.90
N LYS A 46 0.98 13.61 -16.28
CA LYS A 46 1.20 14.93 -16.89
C LYS A 46 2.00 15.81 -15.93
N GLY A 47 2.52 16.93 -16.44
CA GLY A 47 3.32 17.89 -15.67
C GLY A 47 4.79 17.86 -16.07
N ASP A 48 5.62 18.54 -15.27
CA ASP A 48 7.05 18.68 -15.55
C ASP A 48 7.87 17.81 -14.60
N PHE A 49 8.75 16.99 -15.17
CA PHE A 49 9.79 16.29 -14.43
C PHE A 49 11.12 17.00 -14.60
N LYS A 50 11.80 17.27 -13.48
CA LYS A 50 13.09 17.99 -13.48
C LYS A 50 14.31 17.07 -13.45
N GLY A 51 14.10 15.76 -13.35
CA GLY A 51 15.16 14.76 -13.44
C GLY A 51 15.60 14.47 -14.88
N THR A 52 16.59 13.58 -15.01
CA THR A 52 17.09 13.11 -16.30
C THR A 52 16.23 11.94 -16.79
N GLY A 53 15.50 12.11 -17.88
CA GLY A 53 14.70 11.05 -18.49
C GLY A 53 13.41 11.54 -19.13
N GLY A 54 12.81 10.70 -19.96
CA GLY A 54 11.45 10.92 -20.43
C GLY A 54 10.43 10.61 -19.33
N VAL A 55 9.32 11.33 -19.34
CA VAL A 55 8.14 11.02 -18.53
C VAL A 55 7.21 10.18 -19.39
N PRO A 56 6.99 8.89 -19.07
CA PRO A 56 5.99 8.11 -19.76
C PRO A 56 4.61 8.75 -19.53
N ALA A 57 3.82 8.88 -20.59
CA ALA A 57 2.47 9.42 -20.46
C ALA A 57 1.53 8.46 -19.71
N GLU A 58 1.82 7.16 -19.77
CA GLU A 58 1.00 6.11 -19.16
C GLU A 58 1.86 4.94 -18.65
N PHE A 59 1.41 4.34 -17.55
CA PHE A 59 1.93 3.11 -16.97
C PHE A 59 0.85 2.03 -17.02
N ALA A 60 1.24 0.81 -17.40
CA ALA A 60 0.42 -0.36 -17.17
C ALA A 60 0.60 -0.81 -15.72
N CYS A 61 -0.50 -0.95 -15.00
CA CYS A 61 -0.48 -1.17 -13.55
C CYS A 61 -1.19 -2.45 -13.13
N ALA A 62 -0.70 -3.05 -12.04
CA ALA A 62 -1.43 -4.07 -11.28
C ALA A 62 -1.35 -3.76 -9.78
N PHE A 63 -2.51 -3.59 -9.15
CA PHE A 63 -2.66 -3.30 -7.73
C PHE A 63 -3.16 -4.56 -7.01
N LYS A 64 -2.39 -5.06 -6.05
CA LYS A 64 -2.68 -6.30 -5.32
C LYS A 64 -2.70 -6.08 -3.80
N ILE A 65 -3.80 -6.43 -3.14
CA ILE A 65 -3.85 -6.43 -1.66
C ILE A 65 -3.00 -7.58 -1.12
N THR A 66 -2.06 -7.27 -0.24
CA THR A 66 -1.19 -8.26 0.40
C THR A 66 -1.52 -8.45 1.88
N LYS A 67 -2.03 -7.41 2.56
CA LYS A 67 -2.52 -7.51 3.93
C LYS A 67 -3.77 -6.66 4.13
N ARG A 68 -4.64 -7.11 5.05
CA ARG A 68 -5.88 -6.44 5.40
C ARG A 68 -6.13 -6.48 6.90
N ASP A 69 -6.41 -5.33 7.50
CA ASP A 69 -6.81 -5.20 8.91
C ASP A 69 -7.85 -4.09 9.07
N GLY A 70 -9.12 -4.46 9.28
CA GLY A 70 -10.20 -3.51 9.56
C GLY A 70 -10.49 -2.56 8.41
N GLU A 71 -9.96 -1.33 8.41
CA GLU A 71 -10.03 -0.35 7.31
C GLU A 71 -8.67 -0.12 6.65
N LYS A 72 -7.59 -0.67 7.21
CA LYS A 72 -6.22 -0.51 6.72
C LYS A 72 -5.82 -1.66 5.80
N PHE A 73 -4.93 -1.39 4.86
CA PHE A 73 -4.35 -2.41 4.00
C PHE A 73 -2.87 -2.13 3.71
N GLU A 74 -2.16 -3.21 3.35
CA GLU A 74 -0.91 -3.14 2.60
C GLU A 74 -1.14 -3.76 1.23
N ALA A 75 -0.50 -3.21 0.20
CA ALA A 75 -0.64 -3.67 -1.16
C ALA A 75 0.65 -3.48 -1.96
N GLU A 76 0.69 -4.12 -3.12
CA GLU A 76 1.72 -3.94 -4.15
C GLU A 76 1.09 -3.22 -5.34
N LEU A 77 1.73 -2.15 -5.81
CA LEU A 77 1.40 -1.46 -7.05
C LEU A 77 2.55 -1.68 -8.03
N TYR A 78 2.37 -2.65 -8.91
CA TYR A 78 3.27 -2.90 -10.03
C TYR A 78 3.02 -1.87 -11.12
N GLU A 79 4.09 -1.26 -11.64
CA GLU A 79 4.05 -0.28 -12.72
C GLU A 79 5.06 -0.66 -13.80
N LYS A 80 4.61 -0.60 -15.06
CA LYS A 80 5.43 -0.96 -16.21
C LYS A 80 5.17 -0.03 -17.38
N THR A 81 6.26 0.33 -18.04
CA THR A 81 6.28 0.88 -19.41
C THR A 81 7.20 0.00 -20.27
N PRO A 82 7.36 0.28 -21.58
CA PRO A 82 8.40 -0.37 -22.38
C PRO A 82 9.83 -0.14 -21.85
N ASP A 83 10.05 0.97 -21.15
CA ASP A 83 11.39 1.48 -20.81
C ASP A 83 11.73 1.35 -19.32
N LEU A 84 10.74 1.14 -18.44
CA LEU A 84 10.96 0.98 -17.00
C LEU A 84 9.96 0.00 -16.36
N GLU A 85 10.37 -0.56 -15.22
CA GLU A 85 9.56 -1.47 -14.42
C GLU A 85 9.88 -1.27 -12.92
N LEU A 86 8.86 -1.24 -12.07
CA LEU A 86 9.03 -1.25 -10.62
C LEU A 86 7.76 -1.74 -9.92
N THR A 87 7.88 -2.11 -8.64
CA THR A 87 6.74 -2.38 -7.76
C THR A 87 6.81 -1.51 -6.52
N TYR A 88 5.85 -0.61 -6.35
CA TYR A 88 5.68 0.13 -5.11
C TYR A 88 5.03 -0.75 -4.04
N LEU A 89 5.58 -0.70 -2.83
CA LEU A 89 4.90 -1.16 -1.63
C LEU A 89 4.06 0.00 -1.12
N VAL A 90 2.75 -0.21 -0.95
CA VAL A 90 1.83 0.85 -0.56
C VAL A 90 1.11 0.50 0.73
N ARG A 91 0.75 1.55 1.47
CA ARG A 91 -0.10 1.46 2.66
C ARG A 91 -1.25 2.42 2.53
N GLY A 92 -2.44 1.97 2.92
CA GLY A 92 -3.63 2.78 2.74
C GLY A 92 -4.80 2.41 3.62
N THR A 93 -5.90 3.09 3.37
CA THR A 93 -7.19 2.82 3.98
C THR A 93 -8.28 2.68 2.94
N ILE A 94 -9.26 1.82 3.22
CA ILE A 94 -10.49 1.67 2.47
C ILE A 94 -11.67 1.80 3.43
N LYS A 95 -12.59 2.72 3.13
CA LYS A 95 -13.73 3.06 3.98
C LYS A 95 -15.02 3.11 3.17
N PRO A 96 -16.16 2.67 3.73
CA PRO A 96 -17.46 2.88 3.09
C PRO A 96 -17.71 4.36 2.81
N ALA A 97 -18.36 4.65 1.68
CA ALA A 97 -18.84 5.97 1.30
C ALA A 97 -20.27 5.87 0.74
N ASP A 98 -20.94 7.00 0.53
CA ASP A 98 -22.35 7.04 0.04
C ASP A 98 -22.57 6.20 -1.23
N LYS A 99 -21.55 6.09 -2.09
CA LYS A 99 -21.57 5.29 -3.33
C LYS A 99 -20.26 4.51 -3.48
N GLY A 100 -20.20 3.32 -2.88
CA GLY A 100 -19.05 2.43 -2.93
C GLY A 100 -18.10 2.68 -1.76
N PHE A 101 -16.80 2.72 -2.04
CA PHE A 101 -15.75 2.86 -1.04
C PHE A 101 -14.79 3.98 -1.41
N LYS A 102 -14.39 4.77 -0.42
CA LYS A 102 -13.24 5.68 -0.54
C LYS A 102 -11.97 4.89 -0.27
N ILE A 103 -10.97 5.05 -1.12
CA ILE A 103 -9.68 4.39 -0.99
C ILE A 103 -8.56 5.43 -1.09
N GLU A 104 -7.63 5.40 -0.15
CA GLU A 104 -6.51 6.34 -0.06
C GLU A 104 -5.25 5.56 0.31
N TRP A 105 -4.15 5.79 -0.40
CA TRP A 105 -2.88 5.13 -0.10
C TRP A 105 -1.69 5.99 -0.46
N GLU A 106 -0.53 5.58 0.05
CA GLU A 106 0.75 6.20 -0.23
C GLU A 106 1.78 5.12 -0.56
N SER A 107 2.68 5.40 -1.52
CA SER A 107 3.87 4.56 -1.73
C SER A 107 4.84 4.74 -0.57
N VAL A 108 5.19 3.66 0.13
CA VAL A 108 6.07 3.73 1.30
C VAL A 108 7.48 3.19 1.02
N ASP A 109 7.60 2.32 0.01
CA ASP A 109 8.86 1.71 -0.41
C ASP A 109 8.70 1.16 -1.84
N ALA A 110 9.78 0.64 -2.43
CA ALA A 110 9.76 0.00 -3.74
C ALA A 110 10.67 -1.23 -3.82
N LYS A 111 10.34 -2.13 -4.74
CA LYS A 111 11.13 -3.31 -5.09
C LYS A 111 11.08 -3.56 -6.60
N ASP A 112 11.91 -4.49 -7.06
CA ASP A 112 11.97 -4.91 -8.46
C ASP A 112 12.19 -3.74 -9.45
N VAL A 113 12.95 -2.72 -9.00
CA VAL A 113 13.19 -1.48 -9.75
C VAL A 113 14.19 -1.72 -10.88
N LYS A 114 13.80 -1.35 -12.10
CA LYS A 114 14.62 -1.43 -13.31
C LYS A 114 14.51 -0.16 -14.13
N ASP A 115 15.67 0.36 -14.55
CA ASP A 115 15.80 1.46 -15.51
C ASP A 115 15.09 2.77 -15.08
N THR A 116 14.88 2.95 -13.77
CA THR A 116 14.27 4.13 -13.15
C THR A 116 14.73 4.30 -11.70
N GLU A 117 14.43 5.46 -11.12
CA GLU A 117 14.49 5.69 -9.68
C GLU A 117 13.09 5.55 -9.07
N ALA A 118 13.02 4.98 -7.88
CA ALA A 118 11.76 4.85 -7.15
C ALA A 118 11.49 6.10 -6.31
N VAL A 119 10.31 6.68 -6.49
CA VAL A 119 9.86 7.83 -5.69
C VAL A 119 8.79 7.37 -4.69
N THR A 120 9.11 7.50 -3.41
CA THR A 120 8.18 7.17 -2.32
C THR A 120 7.41 8.42 -1.87
N ASN A 121 6.45 8.20 -0.97
CA ASN A 121 5.54 9.21 -0.44
C ASN A 121 4.63 9.84 -1.50
N ILE A 122 4.26 9.06 -2.53
CA ILE A 122 3.29 9.51 -3.54
C ILE A 122 1.89 9.23 -3.00
N PRO A 123 1.06 10.25 -2.73
CA PRO A 123 -0.32 10.06 -2.32
C PRO A 123 -1.22 9.72 -3.51
N TYR A 124 -2.15 8.79 -3.27
CA TYR A 124 -3.20 8.35 -4.17
C TYR A 124 -4.54 8.45 -3.47
N VAL A 125 -5.53 9.00 -4.16
CA VAL A 125 -6.90 9.13 -3.64
C VAL A 125 -7.87 8.67 -4.72
N GLY A 126 -8.79 7.79 -4.36
CA GLY A 126 -9.75 7.27 -5.29
C GLY A 126 -11.04 6.74 -4.67
N THR A 127 -11.84 6.20 -5.56
CA THR A 127 -13.10 5.53 -5.25
C THR A 127 -13.09 4.14 -5.86
N LEU A 128 -13.60 3.18 -5.10
CA LEU A 128 -13.82 1.82 -5.53
C LEU A 128 -15.31 1.57 -5.56
N LYS A 129 -15.83 1.31 -6.76
CA LYS A 129 -17.24 1.03 -6.99
C LYS A 129 -17.36 -0.15 -7.95
N ASP A 130 -18.19 -1.12 -7.56
CA ASP A 130 -18.37 -2.35 -8.31
C ASP A 130 -17.02 -3.06 -8.53
N LYS A 131 -16.58 -3.19 -9.79
CA LYS A 131 -15.30 -3.78 -10.17
C LYS A 131 -14.24 -2.75 -10.53
N LYS A 132 -14.50 -1.46 -10.34
CA LYS A 132 -13.65 -0.38 -10.84
C LYS A 132 -13.09 0.48 -9.72
N MET A 133 -11.78 0.69 -9.77
CA MET A 133 -11.06 1.62 -8.92
C MET A 133 -10.62 2.81 -9.79
N LYS A 134 -11.02 4.02 -9.41
CA LYS A 134 -10.66 5.25 -10.14
C LYS A 134 -10.25 6.35 -9.19
N GLY A 135 -9.27 7.14 -9.57
CA GLY A 135 -8.82 8.24 -8.75
C GLY A 135 -7.65 8.99 -9.36
N THR A 136 -6.97 9.75 -8.51
CA THR A 136 -5.86 10.61 -8.88
C THR A 136 -4.66 10.39 -7.97
N TRP A 137 -3.51 10.78 -8.47
CA TRP A 137 -2.27 10.81 -7.73
C TRP A 137 -1.53 12.10 -8.03
N LYS A 138 -0.67 12.51 -7.10
CA LYS A 138 0.15 13.70 -7.28
C LYS A 138 1.53 13.47 -6.70
N PHE A 139 2.54 13.88 -7.44
CA PHE A 139 3.92 13.84 -7.01
C PHE A 139 4.10 14.68 -5.75
N PRO A 140 4.84 14.18 -4.75
CA PRO A 140 5.04 14.90 -3.50
C PRO A 140 5.73 16.24 -3.75
N SER A 141 5.34 17.25 -2.98
CA SER A 141 5.99 18.55 -3.00
C SER A 141 7.50 18.39 -2.74
N ASN A 142 8.31 18.91 -3.64
CA ASN A 142 9.76 18.78 -3.63
C ASN A 142 10.42 20.14 -3.97
N PRO A 143 11.68 20.34 -3.58
CA PRO A 143 12.39 21.59 -3.86
C PRO A 143 12.88 21.71 -5.31
N ASP A 144 12.93 20.62 -6.09
CA ASP A 144 13.39 20.65 -7.48
C ASP A 144 12.36 21.22 -8.46
N GLY A 145 11.09 21.30 -8.04
CA GLY A 145 10.00 21.87 -8.83
C GLY A 145 9.31 20.86 -9.76
N THR A 146 9.46 19.56 -9.51
CA THR A 146 8.70 18.50 -10.21
C THR A 146 7.22 18.58 -9.82
N THR A 147 6.34 18.57 -10.82
CA THR A 147 4.88 18.84 -10.68
C THR A 147 4.00 17.71 -11.20
N LEU A 148 4.54 16.50 -11.30
CA LEU A 148 3.84 15.37 -11.90
C LEU A 148 2.54 15.05 -11.16
N GLU A 149 1.49 14.74 -11.92
CA GLU A 149 0.21 14.27 -11.40
C GLU A 149 -0.51 13.47 -12.48
N GLY A 150 -1.57 12.77 -12.09
CA GLY A 150 -2.40 12.10 -13.07
C GLY A 150 -3.56 11.33 -12.47
N ASP A 151 -4.16 10.51 -13.32
CA ASP A 151 -5.34 9.71 -13.02
C ASP A 151 -4.98 8.23 -13.04
N PHE A 152 -5.74 7.41 -12.34
CA PHE A 152 -5.69 5.97 -12.50
C PHE A 152 -7.08 5.39 -12.70
N GLU A 153 -7.16 4.34 -13.51
CA GLU A 153 -8.36 3.52 -13.69
C GLU A 153 -7.94 2.06 -13.73
N PHE A 154 -8.40 1.29 -12.74
CA PHE A 154 -8.16 -0.14 -12.62
C PHE A 154 -9.48 -0.91 -12.60
N GLU A 155 -9.46 -2.10 -13.18
CA GLU A 155 -10.57 -3.04 -13.19
C GLU A 155 -10.18 -4.33 -12.49
N LEU A 156 -11.13 -4.88 -11.72
CA LEU A 156 -10.94 -6.10 -10.95
C LEU A 156 -10.71 -7.27 -11.90
N THR A 157 -9.57 -7.95 -11.74
CA THR A 157 -9.18 -9.09 -12.58
C THR A 157 -9.15 -10.41 -11.81
N THR A 158 -8.95 -10.36 -10.50
CA THR A 158 -8.92 -11.56 -9.66
C THR A 158 -9.50 -11.22 -8.30
N LYS A 159 -10.38 -12.10 -7.81
CA LYS A 159 -10.91 -12.09 -6.45
C LYS A 159 -10.71 -13.50 -5.91
N GLU A 160 -9.83 -13.63 -4.92
CA GLU A 160 -9.67 -14.89 -4.16
C GLU A 160 -10.71 -14.97 -3.04
#